data_AF-A0A3D0M467-F1
#
_entry.id   AF-A0A3D0M467-F1
#
_cell.length_a   1.000
_cell.length_b   1.000
_cell.length_c   1.000
_cell.angle_alpha   90.00
_cell.angle_beta   90.00
_cell.angle_gamma   90.00
#
_symmetry.space_group_name_H-M   'P 1'
#
loop_
_entity.id
_entity.type
_entity.pdbx_description
1 polymer ?
#
loop_
_entity_poly.entity_id
_entity_poly.type
_entity_poly.pdbx_seq_one_letter_code
_entity_poly.pdbx_strand_id
1 'polypeptide(L)'
;MNHDMMSVHMDNLIFSIQELVNLAASKSAYVSKPLLDYISHWLTLNNNDKKAEINGLKTALIDGLDVNFIGTQWEEEWLANNKVCDCKACNVARECIAEMEK
;
A
#
# COMPACT_ATOMS: atom_id res chain seq x y z
N MET A 1 17.96 8.47 -25.21
CA MET A 1 16.95 7.53 -24.68
C MET A 1 17.08 7.52 -23.16
N ASN A 2 16.60 8.57 -22.49
CA ASN A 2 16.60 8.68 -21.02
C ASN A 2 15.31 9.40 -20.56
N HIS A 3 14.24 9.25 -21.35
CA HIS A 3 12.93 9.59 -20.84
C HIS A 3 12.48 8.37 -20.03
N ASP A 4 12.18 8.60 -18.76
CA ASP A 4 11.10 7.90 -18.07
C ASP A 4 11.36 6.65 -17.21
N MET A 5 12.58 6.26 -16.84
CA MET A 5 12.72 5.19 -15.82
C MET A 5 12.01 5.56 -14.50
N MET A 6 12.20 6.80 -14.02
CA MET A 6 11.52 7.34 -12.83
C MET A 6 10.01 7.54 -12.99
N SER A 7 9.52 7.61 -14.22
CA SER A 7 8.10 7.80 -14.50
C SER A 7 7.38 6.45 -14.53
N VAL A 8 8.00 5.42 -15.13
CA VAL A 8 7.50 4.04 -15.13
C VAL A 8 7.31 3.52 -13.70
N HIS A 9 8.25 3.79 -12.78
CA HIS A 9 8.08 3.41 -11.37
C HIS A 9 6.91 4.14 -10.69
N MET A 10 6.68 5.39 -11.05
CA MET A 10 5.55 6.19 -10.54
C MET A 10 4.21 5.69 -11.10
N ASP A 11 4.14 5.36 -12.39
CA ASP A 11 2.95 4.77 -13.01
C ASP A 11 2.62 3.39 -12.40
N ASN A 12 3.63 2.55 -12.18
CA ASN A 12 3.47 1.27 -11.48
C ASN A 12 2.96 1.48 -10.06
N LEU A 13 3.54 2.44 -9.33
CA LEU A 13 3.09 2.77 -7.98
C LEU A 13 1.64 3.25 -7.96
N ILE A 14 1.25 4.13 -8.89
CA ILE A 14 -0.14 4.61 -9.03
C ILE A 14 -1.07 3.41 -9.27
N PHE A 15 -0.69 2.49 -10.15
CA PHE A 15 -1.47 1.30 -10.45
C PHE A 15 -1.68 0.42 -9.21
N SER A 16 -0.61 0.12 -8.46
CA SER A 16 -0.68 -0.69 -7.24
C SER A 16 -1.50 -0.02 -6.14
N ILE A 17 -1.37 1.30 -5.95
CA ILE A 17 -2.21 2.04 -4.99
C ILE A 17 -3.68 2.00 -5.39
N GLN A 18 -3.98 2.11 -6.69
CA GLN A 18 -5.36 2.02 -7.18
C GLN A 18 -5.94 0.61 -7.01
N GLU A 19 -5.13 -0.45 -7.17
CA GLU A 19 -5.54 -1.81 -6.81
C GLU A 19 -5.90 -1.92 -5.32
N LEU A 20 -5.12 -1.29 -4.44
CA LEU A 20 -5.37 -1.31 -2.99
C LEU A 20 -6.71 -0.66 -2.62
N VAL A 21 -7.05 0.46 -3.28
CA VAL A 21 -8.38 1.12 -3.15
C VAL A 21 -9.51 0.17 -3.61
N ASN A 22 -9.32 -0.53 -4.73
CA ASN A 22 -10.31 -1.48 -5.24
C ASN A 22 -10.50 -2.70 -4.32
N LEU A 23 -9.42 -3.19 -3.70
CA LEU A 23 -9.48 -4.27 -2.72
C LEU A 23 -10.24 -3.85 -1.46
N ALA A 24 -10.06 -2.61 -1.00
CA ALA A 24 -10.84 -2.04 0.09
C ALA A 24 -12.33 -1.92 -0.28
N ALA A 25 -12.64 -1.43 -1.48
CA ALA A 25 -14.02 -1.25 -1.95
C ALA A 25 -14.76 -2.58 -2.13
N SER A 26 -14.07 -3.62 -2.60
CA SER A 26 -14.63 -4.97 -2.76
C SER A 26 -14.77 -5.75 -1.45
N LYS A 27 -14.34 -5.18 -0.30
CA LYS A 27 -14.26 -5.85 1.01
C LYS A 27 -13.43 -7.16 0.96
N SER A 28 -12.57 -7.30 -0.04
CA SER A 28 -11.70 -8.47 -0.19
C SER A 28 -10.47 -8.40 0.70
N ALA A 29 -10.21 -7.23 1.29
CA ALA A 29 -9.15 -7.02 2.26
C ALA A 29 -9.54 -5.93 3.27
N TYR A 30 -8.96 -6.02 4.47
CA TYR A 30 -9.07 -4.95 5.46
C TYR A 30 -8.07 -3.86 5.14
N VAL A 31 -8.57 -2.69 4.74
CA VAL A 31 -7.79 -1.46 4.64
C VAL A 31 -8.43 -0.47 5.61
N SER A 32 -7.63 0.07 6.54
CA SER A 32 -8.15 1.00 7.53
C SER A 32 -8.70 2.25 6.82
N LYS A 33 -9.81 2.81 7.33
CA LYS A 33 -10.36 4.08 6.81
C LYS A 33 -9.32 5.20 6.67
N PRO A 34 -8.45 5.48 7.66
CA PRO A 34 -7.43 6.52 7.51
C PRO A 34 -6.43 6.21 6.40
N LEU A 35 -6.03 4.95 6.22
CA LEU A 35 -5.16 4.56 5.11
C LEU A 35 -5.85 4.76 3.77
N LEU A 36 -7.11 4.33 3.65
CA LEU A 36 -7.90 4.47 2.42
C LEU A 36 -8.08 5.95 2.02
N ASP A 37 -8.34 6.82 3.00
CA ASP A 37 -8.47 8.26 2.77
C ASP A 37 -7.14 8.87 2.32
N TYR A 38 -6.04 8.51 3.00
CA TYR A 38 -4.69 8.98 2.65
C TYR A 38 -4.25 8.56 1.24
N ILE A 39 -4.39 7.28 0.88
CA ILE A 39 -4.00 6.79 -0.45
C ILE A 39 -4.90 7.37 -1.55
N SER A 40 -6.19 7.59 -1.27
CA SER A 40 -7.12 8.21 -2.21
C SER A 40 -6.78 9.68 -2.43
N HIS A 41 -6.43 10.40 -1.36
CA HIS A 41 -5.93 11.76 -1.44
C HIS A 41 -4.65 11.84 -2.26
N TRP A 42 -3.67 10.98 -1.97
CA TRP A 42 -2.41 10.92 -2.70
C TRP A 42 -2.60 10.70 -4.21
N LEU A 43 -3.56 9.86 -4.62
CA LEU A 43 -3.89 9.64 -6.04
C LEU A 43 -4.35 10.93 -6.75
N THR A 44 -4.99 11.87 -6.04
CA THR A 44 -5.45 13.15 -6.60
C THR A 44 -4.34 14.20 -6.78
N LEU A 45 -3.18 13.99 -6.15
CA LEU A 45 -2.04 14.92 -6.24
C LEU A 45 -1.41 14.92 -7.63
N ASN A 46 -0.67 15.99 -7.98
CA ASN A 46 0.14 15.99 -9.20
C ASN A 46 1.44 15.18 -9.00
N ASN A 47 2.19 14.94 -10.07
CA ASN A 47 3.38 14.08 -10.00
C ASN A 47 4.50 14.63 -9.09
N ASN A 48 4.61 15.95 -8.90
CA ASN A 48 5.62 16.53 -8.02
C ASN A 48 5.22 16.37 -6.55
N ASP A 49 3.96 16.64 -6.24
CA ASP A 49 3.41 16.48 -4.88
C ASP A 49 3.37 15.01 -4.45
N LYS A 50 3.01 14.10 -5.37
CA LYS A 50 3.09 12.65 -5.17
C LYS A 50 4.50 12.22 -4.73
N LYS A 51 5.53 12.73 -5.40
CA LYS A 51 6.94 12.47 -5.07
C LYS A 51 7.33 13.06 -3.72
N ALA A 52 6.85 14.26 -3.38
CA ALA A 52 7.11 14.87 -2.08
C ALA A 52 6.48 14.06 -0.94
N GLU A 53 5.28 13.52 -1.16
CA GLU A 53 4.52 12.72 -0.20
C GLU A 53 4.91 11.23 -0.19
N ILE A 54 5.84 10.78 -1.02
CA ILE A 54 6.15 9.35 -1.20
C ILE A 54 6.59 8.68 0.12
N ASN A 55 7.30 9.42 0.97
CA ASN A 55 7.72 8.92 2.28
C ASN A 55 6.55 8.87 3.28
N GLY A 56 5.59 9.79 3.16
CA GLY A 56 4.34 9.77 3.92
C GLY A 56 3.48 8.57 3.54
N LEU A 57 3.36 8.31 2.23
CA LEU A 57 2.69 7.13 1.69
C LEU A 57 3.34 5.83 2.15
N LYS A 58 4.67 5.72 2.10
CA LYS A 58 5.41 4.58 2.63
C LYS A 58 5.10 4.33 4.10
N THR A 59 5.12 5.38 4.91
CA THR A 59 4.84 5.29 6.36
C THR A 59 3.41 4.83 6.62
N ALA A 60 2.43 5.38 5.91
CA ALA A 60 1.02 4.98 6.03
C ALA A 60 0.81 3.51 5.62
N LEU A 61 1.47 3.04 4.55
CA LEU A 61 1.42 1.64 4.13
C LEU A 61 2.06 0.71 5.18
N ILE A 62 3.20 1.08 5.76
CA ILE A 62 3.86 0.30 6.82
C ILE A 62 2.98 0.22 8.07
N ASP A 63 2.41 1.34 8.50
CA ASP A 63 1.48 1.40 9.63
C ASP A 63 0.25 0.51 9.40
N GLY A 64 -0.30 0.53 8.18
CA GLY A 64 -1.39 -0.36 7.78
C GLY A 64 -0.99 -1.83 7.58
N LEU A 65 0.29 -2.16 7.53
CA LEU A 65 0.81 -3.54 7.47
C LEU A 65 1.06 -4.12 8.86
N ASP A 66 1.36 -3.29 9.86
CA ASP A 66 1.62 -3.68 11.26
C ASP A 66 0.29 -3.91 12.03
N VAL A 67 -0.67 -4.58 11.39
CA VAL A 67 -1.96 -4.87 12.03
C VAL A 67 -1.77 -6.04 12.99
N ASN A 68 -2.05 -5.77 14.26
CA ASN A 68 -2.09 -6.80 15.30
C ASN A 68 -3.36 -7.64 15.15
N PHE A 69 -3.22 -8.88 14.68
CA PHE A 69 -4.34 -9.82 14.53
C PHE A 69 -4.63 -10.64 15.80
N ILE A 70 -4.01 -10.31 16.94
CA ILE A 70 -4.24 -11.01 18.21
C ILE A 70 -5.74 -11.02 18.56
N GLY A 71 -6.28 -12.18 18.91
CA GLY A 71 -7.67 -12.39 19.27
C GLY A 71 -8.66 -12.37 18.09
N THR A 72 -8.16 -12.36 16.85
CA THR A 72 -8.99 -12.48 15.65
C THR A 72 -8.90 -13.89 15.04
N GLN A 73 -9.82 -14.21 14.15
CA GLN A 73 -9.79 -15.48 13.40
C GLN A 73 -8.57 -15.66 12.49
N TRP A 74 -7.76 -14.60 12.28
CA TRP A 74 -6.55 -14.62 11.46
C TRP A 74 -5.26 -14.72 12.29
N GLU A 75 -5.35 -14.82 13.62
CA GLU A 75 -4.19 -14.87 14.53
C GLU A 75 -3.26 -16.04 14.22
N GLU A 76 -3.81 -17.25 14.04
CA GLU A 76 -3.01 -18.47 13.83
C GLU A 76 -2.20 -18.40 12.53
N GLU A 77 -2.83 -17.98 11.43
CA GLU A 77 -2.15 -17.79 10.13
C GLU A 77 -1.13 -16.65 10.19
N TRP A 78 -1.46 -15.55 10.88
CA TRP A 78 -0.55 -14.42 11.06
C TRP A 78 0.70 -14.79 11.86
N LEU A 79 0.54 -15.54 12.95
CA LEU A 79 1.67 -16.06 13.74
C LEU A 79 2.53 -17.05 12.93
N ALA A 80 1.90 -17.94 12.16
CA ALA A 80 2.59 -18.88 11.27
C ALA A 80 3.41 -18.15 10.18
N ASN A 81 2.91 -17.02 9.68
CA ASN A 81 3.58 -16.20 8.68
C ASN A 81 4.53 -15.14 9.29
N ASN A 82 5.15 -15.40 10.46
CA ASN A 82 6.08 -14.46 11.11
C ASN A 82 5.46 -13.08 11.44
N LYS A 83 4.17 -13.03 11.75
CA LYS A 83 3.41 -11.78 11.99
C LYS A 83 3.26 -10.93 10.73
N VAL A 84 3.22 -11.58 9.57
CA VAL A 84 3.04 -10.94 8.27
C VAL A 84 1.68 -11.33 7.73
N CYS A 85 0.80 -10.36 7.50
CA CYS A 85 -0.46 -10.62 6.84
C CYS A 85 -0.23 -10.96 5.36
N ASP A 86 -0.74 -12.11 4.91
CA ASP A 86 -0.63 -12.56 3.51
C ASP A 86 -1.82 -12.13 2.65
N CYS A 87 -2.70 -11.26 3.15
CA CYS A 87 -3.83 -10.81 2.36
C CYS A 87 -3.37 -10.03 1.13
N LYS A 88 -4.18 -10.07 0.07
CA LYS A 88 -3.84 -9.45 -1.21
C LYS A 88 -3.51 -7.94 -1.06
N ALA A 89 -4.22 -7.21 -0.19
CA ALA A 89 -3.90 -5.80 0.03
C ALA A 89 -2.56 -5.58 0.72
N CYS A 90 -2.19 -6.43 1.69
CA CYS A 90 -0.89 -6.36 2.34
C CYS A 90 0.25 -6.69 1.35
N ASN A 91 0.04 -7.65 0.46
CA ASN A 91 1.02 -7.95 -0.60
C ASN A 91 1.18 -6.76 -1.55
N VAL A 92 0.07 -6.18 -2.03
CA VAL A 92 0.11 -4.96 -2.87
C VAL A 92 0.77 -3.79 -2.15
N ALA A 93 0.51 -3.58 -0.86
CA ALA A 93 1.18 -2.53 -0.07
C ALA A 93 2.70 -2.74 0.01
N ARG A 94 3.17 -3.98 0.17
CA ARG A 94 4.62 -4.30 0.16
C ARG A 94 5.24 -4.09 -1.21
N GLU A 95 4.53 -4.45 -2.28
CA GLU A 95 4.97 -4.16 -3.65
C GLU A 95 5.10 -2.66 -3.88
N CYS A 96 4.12 -1.86 -3.42
CA CYS A 96 4.20 -0.40 -3.45
C CYS A 96 5.47 0.10 -2.73
N ILE A 97 5.74 -0.39 -1.53
CA ILE A 97 6.93 0.01 -0.75
C ILE A 97 8.22 -0.38 -1.50
N ALA A 98 8.27 -1.58 -2.07
CA ALA A 98 9.43 -2.04 -2.83
C ALA A 98 9.66 -1.21 -4.10
N GLU A 99 8.60 -0.79 -4.80
CA GLU A 99 8.71 0.12 -5.95
C GLU A 99 9.19 1.52 -5.54
N MET A 100 8.87 2.00 -4.33
CA MET A 100 9.38 3.28 -3.82
C MET A 100 10.88 3.25 -3.44
N GLU A 101 11.44 2.07 -3.20
CA GLU A 101 12.84 1.88 -2.81
C GLU A 101 13.78 1.55 -3.99
N LYS A 102 13.23 1.39 -5.21
CA LYS A 102 13.99 1.18 -6.45
C LYS A 102 14.48 2.48 -7.07
#